data_AF-C4LE12-F1
#
_entry.id   AF-C4LE12-F1
#
_cell.length_a   1.000
_cell.length_b   1.000
_cell.length_c   1.000
_cell.angle_alpha   90.00
_cell.angle_beta   90.00
_cell.angle_gamma   90.00
#
_symmetry.space_group_name_H-M   'P 1'
#
loop_
_entity.id
_entity.type
_entity.pdbx_description
1 polymer ?
#
loop_
_entity_poly.entity_id
_entity_poly.type
_entity_poly.pdbx_seq_one_letter_code
_entity_poly.pdbx_strand_id
1 'polypeptide(L)'
;MMNIRNATKEDAEALAYLINLAGEGIPEYFWKTMAAEGESPLAVGANRAMRDEGNFSYKNAKVCIENARVAGTWYINAVKLYEQLGFIKVSALPVILYEGCMHGGEWILMTRDISII
;
A
#
# COMPACT_ATOMS: atom_id res chain seq x y z
N MET A 1 -2.11 -7.61 22.03
CA MET A 1 -0.74 -7.14 21.78
C MET A 1 -0.60 -6.87 20.30
N MET A 2 -0.08 -5.71 19.93
CA MET A 2 0.08 -5.29 18.54
C MET A 2 1.35 -5.90 17.93
N ASN A 3 1.29 -6.36 16.68
CA ASN A 3 2.43 -7.01 15.99
C ASN A 3 2.46 -6.67 14.50
N ILE A 4 3.65 -6.48 13.93
CA ILE A 4 3.85 -6.28 12.49
C ILE A 4 4.46 -7.54 11.87
N ARG A 5 3.87 -8.02 10.78
CA ARG A 5 4.37 -9.16 10.00
C ARG A 5 4.26 -8.91 8.50
N ASN A 6 4.95 -9.73 7.70
CA ASN A 6 4.66 -9.79 6.27
C ASN A 6 3.20 -10.22 6.07
N ALA A 7 2.56 -9.66 5.05
CA ALA A 7 1.21 -10.07 4.67
C ALA A 7 1.22 -11.49 4.09
N THR A 8 0.10 -12.18 4.22
CA THR A 8 -0.20 -13.44 3.55
C THR A 8 -1.38 -13.24 2.59
N LYS A 9 -1.75 -14.28 1.83
CA LYS A 9 -2.89 -14.19 0.90
C LYS A 9 -4.21 -13.94 1.62
N GLU A 10 -4.31 -14.42 2.85
CA GLU A 10 -5.48 -14.26 3.72
C GLU A 10 -5.71 -12.80 4.14
N ASP A 11 -4.69 -11.94 4.06
CA ASP A 11 -4.83 -10.52 4.38
C ASP A 11 -5.41 -9.69 3.21
N ALA A 12 -5.64 -10.29 2.03
CA ALA A 12 -5.90 -9.56 0.80
C ALA A 12 -7.14 -8.66 0.84
N GLU A 13 -8.21 -9.09 1.51
CA GLU A 13 -9.39 -8.25 1.71
C GLU A 13 -9.07 -7.01 2.54
N ALA A 14 -8.30 -7.17 3.63
CA ALA A 14 -7.86 -6.05 4.45
C ALA A 14 -6.90 -5.12 3.69
N LEU A 15 -6.00 -5.68 2.87
CA LEU A 15 -5.12 -4.91 1.98
C LEU A 15 -5.94 -4.05 1.00
N ALA A 16 -6.96 -4.63 0.35
CA ALA A 16 -7.82 -3.94 -0.59
C ALA A 16 -8.66 -2.85 0.08
N TYR A 17 -9.24 -3.14 1.24
CA TYR A 17 -10.02 -2.17 1.99
C TYR A 17 -9.15 -0.98 2.45
N LEU A 18 -8.01 -1.25 3.09
CA LEU A 18 -7.17 -0.19 3.66
C LEU A 18 -6.48 0.66 2.60
N ILE A 19 -6.09 0.08 1.46
CA ILE A 19 -5.56 0.89 0.35
C ILE A 19 -6.64 1.75 -0.29
N ASN A 20 -7.88 1.24 -0.38
CA ASN A 20 -8.99 2.04 -0.91
C ASN A 20 -9.32 3.21 0.00
N LEU A 21 -9.31 2.96 1.32
CA LEU A 21 -9.49 3.99 2.33
C LEU A 21 -8.38 5.04 2.25
N ALA A 22 -7.11 4.62 2.20
CA ALA A 22 -5.97 5.54 2.07
C ALA A 22 -5.94 6.29 0.72
N GLY A 23 -6.52 5.70 -0.32
CA GLY A 23 -6.65 6.28 -1.65
C GLY A 23 -7.95 7.06 -1.86
N GLU A 24 -8.77 7.26 -0.82
CA GLU A 24 -10.02 8.03 -0.87
C GLU A 24 -10.96 7.60 -2.03
N GLY A 25 -11.08 6.27 -2.24
CA GLY A 25 -11.96 5.69 -3.27
C GLY A 25 -11.39 5.68 -4.70
N ILE A 26 -10.22 6.27 -4.95
CA ILE A 26 -9.56 6.20 -6.27
C ILE A 26 -9.26 4.75 -6.68
N PRO A 27 -8.73 3.87 -5.81
CA PRO A 27 -8.51 2.47 -6.17
C PRO A 27 -9.80 1.76 -6.60
N GLU A 28 -10.88 1.94 -5.84
CA GLU A 28 -12.19 1.38 -6.16
C GLU A 28 -12.74 1.87 -7.51
N TYR A 29 -12.58 3.15 -7.84
CA TYR A 29 -12.94 3.67 -9.16
C TYR A 29 -12.28 2.87 -10.30
N PHE A 30 -10.96 2.60 -10.19
CA PHE A 30 -10.25 1.79 -11.18
C PHE A 30 -10.65 0.31 -11.16
N TRP A 31 -10.90 -0.26 -9.98
CA TRP A 31 -11.35 -1.65 -9.90
C TRP A 31 -12.73 -1.85 -10.51
N LYS A 32 -13.61 -0.84 -10.40
CA LYS A 32 -14.92 -0.85 -11.05
C LYS A 32 -14.82 -0.93 -12.57
N THR A 33 -13.79 -0.35 -13.19
CA THR A 33 -13.57 -0.48 -14.65
C THR A 33 -13.00 -1.84 -15.05
N MET A 34 -12.57 -2.66 -14.08
CA MET A 34 -12.02 -4.00 -14.31
C MET A 34 -13.00 -5.12 -13.91
N ALA A 35 -14.01 -4.80 -13.11
CA ALA A 35 -14.98 -5.74 -12.57
C ALA A 35 -15.87 -6.31 -13.67
N ALA A 36 -16.12 -7.63 -13.59
CA ALA A 36 -17.18 -8.24 -14.38
C ALA A 36 -18.57 -7.75 -13.93
N GLU A 37 -19.60 -8.00 -14.73
CA GLU A 37 -20.98 -7.65 -14.37
C GLU A 37 -21.38 -8.30 -13.04
N GLY A 38 -21.80 -7.49 -12.07
CA GLY A 38 -22.17 -7.94 -10.73
C GLY A 38 -20.99 -8.24 -9.80
N GLU A 39 -19.75 -8.16 -10.26
CA GLU A 39 -18.56 -8.34 -9.41
C GLU A 39 -18.31 -7.09 -8.56
N SER A 40 -17.97 -7.29 -7.28
CA SER A 40 -17.61 -6.20 -6.38
C SER A 40 -16.23 -5.61 -6.74
N PRO A 41 -16.10 -4.28 -6.90
CA PRO A 41 -14.79 -3.65 -7.08
C PRO A 41 -13.79 -3.96 -5.97
N LEU A 42 -14.26 -4.08 -4.71
CA LEU A 42 -13.40 -4.50 -3.60
C LEU A 42 -12.91 -5.95 -3.76
N ALA A 43 -13.74 -6.85 -4.30
CA ALA A 43 -13.32 -8.22 -4.59
C ALA A 43 -12.25 -8.26 -5.70
N VAL A 44 -12.37 -7.40 -6.73
CA VAL A 44 -11.30 -7.20 -7.72
C VAL A 44 -10.02 -6.72 -7.05
N GLY A 45 -10.11 -5.75 -6.14
CA GLY A 45 -8.98 -5.28 -5.34
C GLY A 45 -8.31 -6.39 -4.53
N ALA A 46 -9.10 -7.20 -3.81
CA ALA A 46 -8.59 -8.32 -3.02
C ALA A 46 -7.92 -9.37 -3.93
N ASN A 47 -8.55 -9.74 -5.05
CA ASN A 47 -7.99 -10.64 -6.05
C ASN A 47 -6.66 -10.12 -6.63
N ARG A 48 -6.49 -8.81 -6.77
CA ARG A 48 -5.21 -8.19 -7.17
C ARG A 48 -4.17 -8.31 -6.07
N ALA A 49 -4.53 -7.99 -4.83
CA ALA A 49 -3.64 -8.08 -3.69
C ALA A 49 -3.14 -9.52 -3.44
N MET A 50 -3.95 -10.55 -3.72
CA MET A 50 -3.56 -11.97 -3.58
C MET A 50 -2.50 -12.43 -4.59
N ARG A 51 -2.27 -11.69 -5.68
CA ARG A 51 -1.34 -12.12 -6.74
C ARG A 51 0.09 -12.11 -6.25
N ASP A 52 0.90 -12.92 -6.90
CA ASP A 52 2.34 -13.03 -6.67
C ASP A 52 3.15 -11.99 -7.47
N GLU A 53 2.47 -11.13 -8.24
CA GLU A 53 3.03 -10.15 -9.17
C GLU A 53 2.41 -8.76 -9.01
N GLY A 54 3.09 -7.74 -9.55
CA GLY A 54 2.64 -6.35 -9.50
C GLY A 54 2.97 -5.65 -8.18
N ASN A 55 2.93 -4.31 -8.19
CA ASN A 55 3.30 -3.52 -7.01
C ASN A 55 2.26 -3.66 -5.89
N PHE A 56 0.98 -3.74 -6.23
CA PHE A 56 -0.11 -4.01 -5.30
C PHE A 56 -0.32 -5.52 -5.14
N SER A 57 0.56 -6.14 -4.36
CA SER A 57 0.60 -7.57 -4.05
C SER A 57 0.95 -7.78 -2.58
N TYR A 58 0.41 -8.83 -1.96
CA TYR A 58 0.71 -9.22 -0.57
C TYR A 58 2.22 -9.44 -0.34
N LYS A 59 2.97 -9.87 -1.36
CA LYS A 59 4.43 -10.04 -1.27
C LYS A 59 5.18 -8.75 -0.97
N ASN A 60 4.59 -7.61 -1.34
CA ASN A 60 5.16 -6.29 -1.11
C ASN A 60 4.57 -5.61 0.14
N ALA A 61 3.72 -6.30 0.90
CA ALA A 61 2.97 -5.70 2.00
C ALA A 61 3.42 -6.24 3.37
N LYS A 62 3.39 -5.35 4.36
CA LYS A 62 3.35 -5.71 5.79
C LYS A 62 1.99 -5.31 6.36
N VAL A 63 1.52 -6.10 7.33
CA VAL A 63 0.29 -5.82 8.08
C VAL A 63 0.63 -5.62 9.55
N CYS A 64 -0.08 -4.67 10.16
CA CYS A 64 -0.12 -4.50 11.61
C CYS A 64 -1.37 -5.19 12.14
N ILE A 65 -1.19 -6.12 13.08
CA ILE A 65 -2.25 -6.89 13.71
C ILE A 65 -2.48 -6.37 15.13
N GLU A 66 -3.71 -6.01 15.45
CA GLU A 66 -4.16 -5.64 16.79
C GLU A 66 -5.49 -6.33 17.08
N ASN A 67 -5.65 -6.93 18.27
CA ASN A 67 -6.86 -7.66 18.68
C ASN A 67 -7.35 -8.68 17.62
N ALA A 68 -6.41 -9.42 17.03
CA ALA A 68 -6.63 -10.40 15.96
C ALA A 68 -7.22 -9.83 14.65
N ARG A 69 -7.12 -8.51 14.43
CA ARG A 69 -7.55 -7.85 13.19
C ARG A 69 -6.40 -7.07 12.57
N VAL A 70 -6.45 -6.90 11.25
CA VAL A 70 -5.53 -6.01 10.54
C VAL A 70 -5.94 -4.56 10.86
N ALA A 71 -5.06 -3.83 11.54
CA ALA A 71 -5.25 -2.43 11.91
C ALA A 71 -4.56 -1.46 10.94
N GLY A 72 -3.60 -1.94 10.14
CA GLY A 72 -2.88 -1.11 9.20
C GLY A 72 -2.04 -1.92 8.21
N THR A 73 -1.68 -1.28 7.09
CA THR A 73 -0.93 -1.89 5.98
C THR A 73 0.16 -0.96 5.49
N TRP A 74 1.28 -1.53 5.07
CA TRP A 74 2.40 -0.79 4.52
C TRP A 74 3.01 -1.50 3.31
N TYR A 75 3.37 -0.76 2.26
CA TYR A 75 3.96 -1.29 1.03
C TYR A 75 5.45 -0.95 0.93
N ILE A 76 6.28 -1.99 0.84
CA ILE A 76 7.75 -1.88 1.02
C ILE A 76 8.48 -1.38 -0.24
N ASN A 77 7.80 -1.41 -1.39
CA ASN A 77 8.35 -1.12 -2.71
C ASN A 77 7.99 0.27 -3.24
N ALA A 78 7.34 1.13 -2.43
CA ALA A 78 6.86 2.44 -2.87
C ALA A 78 7.97 3.30 -3.49
N VAL A 79 9.14 3.36 -2.84
CA VAL A 79 10.30 4.12 -3.35
C VAL A 79 10.72 3.63 -4.74
N LYS A 80 10.87 2.31 -4.92
CA LYS A 80 11.25 1.71 -6.20
C LYS A 80 10.21 1.98 -7.29
N LEU A 81 8.92 1.93 -6.94
CA LEU A 81 7.83 2.29 -7.85
C LEU A 81 7.97 3.75 -8.32
N TYR A 82 8.17 4.69 -7.40
CA TYR A 82 8.28 6.11 -7.76
C TYR A 82 9.53 6.40 -8.59
N GLU A 83 10.67 5.76 -8.29
CA GLU A 83 11.88 5.83 -9.12
C GLU A 83 11.60 5.37 -10.57
N GLN A 84 10.86 4.26 -10.75
CA GLN A 84 10.46 3.78 -12.08
C GLN A 84 9.51 4.73 -12.82
N LEU A 85 8.72 5.51 -12.09
CA LEU A 85 7.83 6.54 -12.64
C LEU A 85 8.55 7.87 -12.95
N GLY A 86 9.87 7.93 -12.74
CA GLY A 86 10.69 9.12 -13.01
C GLY A 86 10.78 10.11 -11.85
N PHE A 87 10.34 9.74 -10.65
CA PHE A 87 10.58 10.55 -9.45
C PHE A 87 12.02 10.38 -8.98
N ILE A 88 12.62 11.48 -8.53
CA ILE A 88 13.94 11.50 -7.91
C ILE A 88 13.83 11.89 -6.44
N LYS A 89 14.70 11.36 -5.59
CA LYS A 89 14.82 11.76 -4.18
C LYS A 89 15.54 13.11 -4.13
N VAL A 90 14.97 14.08 -3.43
CA VAL A 90 15.55 15.44 -3.33
C VAL A 90 15.87 15.86 -1.89
N SER A 91 15.28 15.18 -0.90
CA SER A 91 15.60 15.39 0.52
C SER A 91 15.19 14.17 1.35
N ALA A 92 15.85 13.99 2.49
CA ALA A 92 15.50 12.99 3.49
C ALA A 92 15.72 13.55 4.90
N LEU A 93 14.80 13.23 5.82
CA LEU A 93 14.93 13.56 7.25
C LEU A 93 14.65 12.31 8.08
N PRO A 94 15.35 12.11 9.22
CA PRO A 94 15.06 10.99 10.09
C PRO A 94 13.63 11.08 10.66
N VAL A 95 12.95 9.94 10.77
CA VAL A 95 11.68 9.84 11.49
C VAL A 95 11.95 10.09 12.97
N ILE A 96 11.24 11.06 13.57
CA ILE A 96 11.28 11.29 15.01
C ILE A 96 10.44 10.20 15.68
N LEU A 97 11.11 9.33 16.44
CA LEU A 97 10.45 8.25 17.19
C LEU A 97 9.65 8.83 18.36
N TYR A 98 8.49 8.24 18.62
CA TYR A 98 7.62 8.55 19.75
C TYR A 98 7.09 7.26 20.38
N GLU A 99 6.51 7.34 21.58
CA GLU A 99 5.94 6.17 22.25
C GLU A 99 4.81 5.57 21.39
N GLY A 100 4.94 4.28 21.03
CA GLY A 100 4.03 3.61 20.09
C GLY A 100 4.43 3.76 18.61
N CYS A 101 5.53 4.45 18.29
CA CYS A 101 6.06 4.51 16.94
C CYS A 101 6.60 3.13 16.52
N MET A 102 5.95 2.52 15.52
CA MET A 102 6.26 1.15 15.08
C MET A 102 7.21 1.09 13.88
N HIS A 103 7.68 2.23 13.39
CA HIS A 103 8.53 2.34 12.21
C HIS A 103 9.51 3.50 12.34
N GLY A 104 10.77 3.26 12.00
CA GLY A 104 11.81 4.28 11.92
C GLY A 104 12.19 4.57 10.46
N GLY A 105 13.44 4.99 10.27
CA GLY A 105 13.99 5.28 8.95
C GLY A 105 13.92 6.76 8.62
N GLU A 106 13.66 7.06 7.34
CA GLU A 106 13.68 8.41 6.81
C GLU A 106 12.35 8.79 6.16
N TRP A 107 11.88 10.01 6.42
CA TRP A 107 10.93 10.70 5.58
C TRP A 107 11.65 11.16 4.31
N ILE A 108 11.25 10.63 3.15
CA ILE A 108 11.88 10.93 1.87
C ILE A 108 10.96 11.84 1.06
N LEU A 109 11.47 12.99 0.64
CA LEU A 109 10.82 13.84 -0.36
C LEU A 109 11.26 13.42 -1.75
N MET A 110 10.30 13.06 -2.60
CA MET A 110 10.53 12.71 -4.00
C MET A 110 9.76 13.66 -4.92
N THR A 111 10.40 14.08 -6.01
CA THR A 111 9.80 15.00 -7.00
C THR A 111 9.94 14.45 -8.41
N ARG A 112 8.99 14.77 -9.28
CA ARG A 112 9.07 14.52 -10.72
C ARG A 112 8.65 15.79 -11.45
N ASP A 113 9.43 16.19 -12.45
CA ASP A 113 9.03 17.25 -13.37
C ASP A 113 7.89 16.74 -14.26
N ILE A 114 6.78 17.48 -14.30
CA ILE A 114 5.58 17.14 -15.08
C ILE A 114 5.51 17.87 -16.42
N SER A 115 6.46 18.79 -16.70
CA SER A 115 6.53 19.51 -17.98
C SER A 115 6.97 18.65 -19.16
N ILE A 116 7.41 17.42 -18.88
CA ILE A 116 7.94 16.43 -19.83
C ILE A 116 6.93 15.29 -20.14
N ILE A 117 5.66 15.47 -19.79
CA ILE A 117 4.53 14.57 -20.12
C ILE A 117 3.71 15.21 -21.25
#